data_AF-A0A2G6P0G9-F1
#
_entry.id   AF-A0A2G6P0G9-F1
#
_cell.length_a   1.000
_cell.length_b   1.000
_cell.length_c   1.000
_cell.angle_alpha   90.00
_cell.angle_beta   90.00
_cell.angle_gamma   90.00
#
_symmetry.space_group_name_H-M   'P 1'
#
loop_
_entity.id
_entity.type
_entity.pdbx_description
1 polymer ?
#
loop_
_entity_poly.entity_id
_entity_poly.type
_entity_poly.pdbx_seq_one_letter_code
_entity_poly.pdbx_strand_id
1 'polypeptide(L)' 'MWNKEVTIKSNASREQIWNVWIDVNNWRKWDKEIKSSYINGAFKVGTYGVLKPLKGPQSKFKIVSVTKD' A
#
# COMPACT_ATOMS: atom_id res chain seq x y z
N MET A 1 13.80 -18.31 -8.75
CA MET A 1 13.11 -17.33 -7.88
C MET A 1 11.62 -17.52 -8.07
N TRP A 2 10.83 -17.45 -6.99
CA TRP A 2 9.38 -17.62 -7.07
C TRP A 2 8.73 -16.27 -7.39
N ASN A 3 7.82 -16.24 -8.37
CA ASN A 3 6.98 -15.08 -8.71
C ASN A 3 5.50 -15.50 -8.60
N LYS A 4 4.64 -14.60 -8.11
CA LYS A 4 3.19 -14.81 -8.05
C LYS A 4 2.45 -13.53 -8.40
N GLU A 5 1.46 -13.65 -9.28
CA GLU A 5 0.59 -12.56 -9.72
C GLU A 5 -0.87 -12.96 -9.54
N VAL A 6 -1.73 -12.00 -9.21
CA VAL A 6 -3.17 -12.19 -9.01
C VAL A 6 -3.92 -11.02 -9.63
N THR A 7 -4.97 -11.32 -10.40
CA THR A 7 -5.82 -10.33 -11.08
C THR A 7 -7.28 -10.50 -10.64
N ILE A 8 -7.95 -9.39 -10.31
CA ILE A 8 -9.36 -9.37 -9.87
C ILE A 8 -10.10 -8.27 -10.67
N LYS A 9 -11.30 -8.59 -11.18
CA LYS A 9 -12.16 -7.60 -11.85
C LYS A 9 -12.87 -6.73 -10.80
N SER A 10 -12.93 -5.43 -11.04
CA SER A 10 -13.60 -4.46 -10.17
C SER A 10 -14.37 -3.43 -11.00
N ASN A 11 -15.47 -2.91 -10.44
CA ASN A 11 -16.23 -1.80 -11.01
C ASN A 11 -15.67 -0.42 -10.59
N ALA A 12 -14.64 -0.39 -9.74
CA ALA A 12 -14.00 0.85 -9.33
C ALA A 12 -13.19 1.47 -10.48
N SER A 13 -13.25 2.80 -10.60
CA SER A 13 -12.38 3.56 -11.49
C SER A 13 -10.91 3.50 -11.04
N ARG A 14 -9.99 3.77 -11.97
CA ARG A 14 -8.54 3.79 -11.68
C ARG A 14 -8.21 4.84 -10.60
N GLU A 15 -8.90 5.97 -10.63
CA GLU A 15 -8.73 7.08 -9.69
C GLU A 15 -9.17 6.68 -8.28
N GLN A 16 -10.27 5.95 -8.15
CA GLN A 16 -10.74 5.43 -6.86
C GLN A 16 -9.74 4.44 -6.26
N ILE A 17 -9.19 3.53 -7.07
CA ILE A 17 -8.16 2.59 -6.62
C ILE A 17 -6.87 3.34 -6.24
N TRP A 18 -6.44 4.29 -7.06
CA TRP A 18 -5.26 5.09 -6.77
C TRP A 18 -5.38 5.85 -5.44
N ASN A 19 -6.54 6.45 -5.17
CA ASN A 19 -6.79 7.20 -3.94
C ASN A 19 -6.65 6.33 -2.68
N VAL A 20 -7.08 5.05 -2.71
CA VAL A 20 -6.92 4.15 -1.56
C VAL A 20 -5.50 3.60 -1.41
N TRP A 21 -4.71 3.56 -2.50
CA TRP A 21 -3.30 3.17 -2.45
C TRP A 21 -2.42 4.25 -1.84
N ILE A 22 -2.63 5.52 -2.19
CA ILE A 22 -1.81 6.63 -1.67
C ILE A 22 -2.19 7.02 -0.24
N ASP A 23 -3.37 6.65 0.24
CA ASP A 23 -3.85 6.88 1.60
C ASP A 23 -3.28 5.84 2.60
N VAL A 24 -1.95 5.85 2.76
CA VAL A 24 -1.18 4.86 3.53
C VAL A 24 -1.71 4.69 4.95
N ASN A 25 -2.07 5.78 5.63
CA ASN A 25 -2.52 5.75 7.02
C ASN A 25 -3.86 5.00 7.19
N ASN A 26 -4.60 4.80 6.09
CA ASN A 26 -5.90 4.16 6.07
C ASN A 26 -5.91 2.81 5.34
N TRP A 27 -4.75 2.21 5.02
CA TRP A 27 -4.72 0.90 4.36
C TRP A 27 -5.51 -0.18 5.11
N ARG A 28 -5.58 -0.11 6.45
CA ARG A 28 -6.42 -1.00 7.29
C ARG A 28 -7.92 -1.02 6.91
N LYS A 29 -8.41 -0.02 6.17
CA LYS A 29 -9.81 0.04 5.73
C LYS A 29 -10.10 -1.06 4.69
N TRP A 30 -9.17 -1.30 3.77
CA TRP A 30 -9.34 -2.27 2.67
C TRP A 30 -8.49 -3.53 2.86
N ASP A 31 -7.29 -3.41 3.41
CA ASP A 31 -6.47 -4.56 3.80
C ASP A 31 -6.72 -4.92 5.26
N LYS A 32 -7.47 -6.01 5.47
CA LYS A 32 -7.86 -6.49 6.80
C LYS A 32 -6.72 -7.10 7.59
N GLU A 33 -5.57 -7.36 6.98
CA GLU A 33 -4.41 -7.92 7.67
C GLU A 33 -3.53 -6.84 8.32
N ILE A 34 -3.79 -5.56 8.03
CA ILE A 34 -3.02 -4.41 8.53
C ILE A 34 -3.61 -3.89 9.85
N LYS A 35 -2.76 -3.78 10.87
CA LYS A 35 -3.09 -3.09 12.14
C LYS A 35 -2.89 -1.58 12.03
N SER A 36 -1.74 -1.16 11.52
CA SER A 36 -1.41 0.24 11.26
C SER A 36 -0.34 0.37 10.18
N SER A 37 -0.33 1.51 9.54
CA SER A 37 0.63 1.87 8.51
C SER A 37 0.82 3.38 8.50
N TYR A 38 2.01 3.85 8.15
CA TYR A 38 2.28 5.26 7.95
C TYR A 38 3.47 5.48 7.00
N ILE A 39 3.53 6.67 6.42
CA ILE A 39 4.62 7.10 5.55
C ILE A 39 5.17 8.45 6.03
N ASN A 40 6.49 8.61 5.94
CA ASN A 40 7.14 9.84 6.37
C ASN A 40 7.31 10.80 5.17
N GLY A 41 6.26 11.57 4.88
CA GLY A 41 6.24 12.56 3.80
C GLY A 41 5.30 12.17 2.65
N ALA A 42 5.57 12.72 1.46
CA ALA A 42 4.73 12.49 0.29
C ALA A 42 4.85 11.05 -0.26
N PHE A 43 3.77 10.53 -0.83
CA PHE A 43 3.75 9.26 -1.55
C PHE A 43 4.49 9.39 -2.88
N LYS A 44 5.83 9.27 -2.85
CA LYS A 44 6.72 9.37 -4.00
C LYS A 44 7.88 8.39 -3.87
N VAL A 45 8.55 8.11 -4.98
CA VAL A 45 9.75 7.26 -5.02
C VAL A 45 10.79 7.76 -4.03
N GLY A 46 11.37 6.84 -3.27
CA GLY A 46 12.37 7.13 -2.25
C GLY A 46 11.81 7.31 -0.84
N THR A 47 10.51 7.60 -0.69
CA THR A 47 9.91 7.78 0.63
C THR A 47 9.83 6.46 1.39
N TYR A 48 10.15 6.50 2.68
CA TYR A 48 10.07 5.37 3.59
C TYR A 48 8.76 5.40 4.39
N GLY A 49 8.22 4.22 4.64
CA GLY A 49 7.08 4.01 5.51
C GLY A 49 7.25 2.80 6.41
N VAL A 50 6.26 2.60 7.26
CA VAL A 50 6.19 1.52 8.23
C VAL A 50 4.84 0.83 8.11
N LEU A 51 4.86 -0.49 8.20
CA LEU A 51 3.70 -1.36 8.17
C LEU A 51 3.72 -2.28 9.39
N LYS A 52 2.63 -2.31 10.14
CA LYS A 52 2.40 -3.28 11.21
C LYS A 52 1.19 -4.14 10.85
N PRO A 53 1.39 -5.43 10.53
CA PRO A 53 0.28 -6.36 10.37
C PRO A 53 -0.36 -6.68 11.74
N LEU A 54 -1.59 -7.21 11.70
CA LEU A 54 -2.29 -7.74 12.88
C LEU A 54 -1.48 -8.88 13.52
N LYS A 55 -0.92 -9.76 12.69
CA LYS A 55 -0.06 -10.88 13.10
C LYS A 55 1.32 -10.72 12.47
N GLY A 56 2.37 -10.78 13.28
CA GLY A 56 3.76 -10.65 12.83
C GLY A 56 4.43 -9.32 13.20
N PRO A 57 5.73 -9.16 12.90
CA PRO A 57 6.52 -8.00 13.30
C PRO A 57 6.19 -6.74 12.49
N GLN A 58 6.54 -5.59 13.04
CA GLN A 58 6.53 -4.34 12.29
C GLN A 58 7.66 -4.36 11.25
N SER A 59 7.40 -3.84 10.05
CA SER A 59 8.36 -3.78 8.96
C SER A 59 8.47 -2.37 8.37
N LYS A 60 9.63 -2.03 7.82
CA LYS A 60 9.85 -0.80 7.04
C LYS A 60 9.75 -1.12 5.56
N PHE A 61 9.19 -0.20 4.78
CA PHE A 61 9.17 -0.30 3.32
C PHE A 61 9.69 1.00 2.69
N LYS A 62 10.12 0.91 1.44
CA LYS A 62 10.52 2.04 0.59
C LYS A 62 9.70 2.01 -0.68
N ILE A 63 9.17 3.16 -1.09
CA ILE A 63 8.52 3.29 -2.39
C ILE A 63 9.60 3.28 -3.48
N VAL A 64 9.53 2.30 -4.38
CA VAL A 64 10.51 2.12 -5.48
C VAL A 64 10.00 2.58 -6.84
N SER A 65 8.68 2.63 -7.04
CA SER A 65 8.05 3.11 -8.27
C SER A 65 6.68 3.72 -7.96
N VAL A 66 6.35 4.80 -8.65
CA VAL A 66 5.04 5.47 -8.61
C VAL A 66 4.76 5.98 -10.02
N THR A 67 3.72 5.44 -10.63
CA THR A 67 3.16 5.96 -11.88
C THR A 67 1.69 6.21 -11.63
N LYS A 68 1.28 7.47 -11.72
CA LYS A 68 -0.12 7.83 -11.79
C LYS A 68 -0.39 8.08 -13.27
N ASP A 69 -1.16 7.19 -13.88
CA ASP A 69 -1.66 7.36 -15.25
C ASP A 69 -2.55 8.60 -15.37
#